data_AF-A0A7W1SYQ3-F1
#
_entry.id   AF-A0A7W1SYQ3-F1
#
_cell.length_a   1.000
_cell.length_b   1.000
_cell.length_c   1.000
_cell.angle_alpha   90.00
_cell.angle_beta   90.00
_cell.angle_gamma   90.00
#
_symmetry.space_group_name_H-M   'P 1'
#
loop_
_entity.id
_entity.type
_entity.pdbx_description
1 polymer ?
#
loop_
_entity_poly.entity_id
_entity_poly.type
_entity_poly.pdbx_seq_one_letter_code
_entity_poly.pdbx_strand_id
1 'polypeptide(L)'
;NRPPGSSGNSWKGKRRKLEELGFGFLVVFNGRLFAQITGNAIALGISDGQAAIASVQASPPYRESPLGQRLRHWRSEQARIRKVPAFRIFADRVLHAIVAQRPATIQDLLAIPGIGLSTVERYGLELCRLLHGDAAPE
;
A
#
# COMPACT_ATOMS: atom_id res chain seq x y z
N ASN A 1 -6.97 -11.40 31.18
CA ASN A 1 -7.34 -12.07 29.92
C ASN A 1 -6.54 -13.34 29.73
N ARG A 2 -7.22 -14.47 29.51
CA ARG A 2 -6.57 -15.73 29.07
C ARG A 2 -6.35 -15.65 27.55
N PRO A 3 -5.21 -16.09 26.98
CA PRO A 3 -5.05 -16.21 25.54
C PRO A 3 -6.01 -17.25 24.95
N PRO A 4 -6.37 -17.14 23.67
CA PRO A 4 -7.08 -18.21 22.95
C PRO A 4 -6.35 -19.55 23.11
N GLY A 5 -7.09 -20.61 23.44
CA GLY A 5 -6.54 -21.96 23.61
C GLY A 5 -5.81 -22.25 24.93
N SER A 6 -5.78 -21.31 25.88
CA SER A 6 -5.16 -21.55 27.19
C SER A 6 -6.16 -21.63 28.34
N SER A 7 -5.99 -22.62 29.22
CA SER A 7 -6.74 -22.77 30.46
C SER A 7 -6.30 -21.79 31.57
N GLY A 8 -5.20 -21.04 31.36
CA GLY A 8 -4.63 -20.10 32.31
C GLY A 8 -4.24 -18.76 31.70
N ASN A 9 -3.83 -17.80 32.53
CA ASN A 9 -3.34 -16.49 32.06
C ASN A 9 -1.82 -16.52 31.88
N SER A 10 -1.33 -17.05 30.76
CA SER A 10 0.11 -17.08 30.43
C SER A 10 0.72 -15.71 30.12
N TRP A 11 -0.08 -14.64 30.07
CA TRP A 11 0.39 -13.25 29.91
C TRP A 11 0.81 -12.61 31.23
N LYS A 12 0.51 -13.25 32.38
CA LYS A 12 0.85 -12.72 33.72
C LYS A 12 2.36 -12.49 33.80
N GLY A 13 2.77 -11.23 34.03
CA GLY A 13 4.19 -10.81 34.07
C GLY A 13 4.81 -10.43 32.72
N LYS A 14 4.47 -11.13 31.62
CA LYS A 14 5.00 -10.81 30.28
C LYS A 14 4.57 -9.42 29.81
N ARG A 15 3.31 -9.06 30.06
CA ARG A 15 2.79 -7.72 29.75
C ARG A 15 3.60 -6.62 30.43
N ARG A 16 3.83 -6.77 31.75
CA ARG A 16 4.60 -5.81 32.54
C ARG A 16 6.02 -5.65 32.01
N LYS A 17 6.67 -6.76 31.67
CA LYS A 17 8.02 -6.76 31.09
C LYS A 17 8.07 -6.05 29.72
N LEU A 18 7.03 -6.16 28.91
CA LEU A 18 6.94 -5.43 27.63
C LEU A 18 6.70 -3.93 27.85
N GLU A 19 5.81 -3.58 28.78
CA GLU A 19 5.53 -2.18 29.15
C GLU A 19 6.77 -1.49 29.76
N GLU A 20 7.53 -2.19 30.61
CA GLU A 20 8.83 -1.72 31.16
C GLU A 20 9.88 -1.47 30.06
N LEU A 21 9.81 -2.22 28.96
CA LEU A 21 10.66 -2.06 27.78
C LEU A 21 10.09 -1.04 26.77
N GLY A 22 9.00 -0.34 27.11
CA GLY A 22 8.37 0.68 26.27
C GLY A 22 7.44 0.13 25.16
N PHE A 23 7.21 -1.18 25.12
CA PHE A 23 6.35 -1.83 24.13
C PHE A 23 4.89 -1.90 24.61
N GLY A 24 3.97 -1.41 23.79
CA GLY A 24 2.52 -1.61 23.94
C GLY A 24 1.99 -2.70 23.00
N PHE A 25 0.85 -3.30 23.32
CA PHE A 25 0.10 -4.17 22.42
C PHE A 25 -1.13 -3.39 21.91
N LEU A 26 -0.92 -2.49 20.96
CA LEU A 26 -2.02 -1.90 20.19
C LEU A 26 -1.47 -1.65 18.78
N VAL A 27 -2.01 -2.35 17.79
CA VAL A 27 -1.77 -2.02 16.39
C VAL A 27 -2.62 -0.78 16.10
N VAL A 28 -2.07 0.39 16.38
CA VAL A 28 -2.66 1.67 15.95
C VAL A 28 -1.96 2.09 14.67
N PHE A 29 -2.75 2.55 13.70
CA PHE A 29 -2.32 3.01 12.37
C PHE A 29 -1.10 3.96 12.39
N ASN A 30 -0.91 4.72 13.47
CA ASN A 30 0.14 5.74 13.61
C ASN A 30 1.32 5.36 14.52
N GLY A 31 1.43 4.11 14.99
CA GLY A 31 2.62 3.64 15.72
C GLY A 31 2.87 4.27 17.10
N ARG A 32 1.84 4.83 17.76
CA ARG A 32 1.96 5.44 19.09
C ARG A 32 2.43 4.43 20.15
N LEU A 33 3.34 4.86 21.02
CA LEU A 33 3.81 4.08 22.17
C LEU A 33 2.73 4.02 23.27
N PHE A 34 2.80 3.01 24.13
CA PHE A 34 1.84 2.84 25.24
C PHE A 34 1.76 4.10 26.13
N ALA A 35 2.91 4.69 26.48
CA ALA A 35 3.00 5.91 27.29
C ALA A 35 2.29 7.13 26.64
N GLN A 36 2.15 7.14 25.31
CA GLN A 36 1.45 8.19 24.57
C GLN A 36 -0.05 7.97 24.49
N ILE A 37 -0.54 6.77 24.84
CA ILE A 37 -1.95 6.36 24.75
C ILE A 37 -2.64 6.45 26.12
N THR A 38 -1.89 6.24 27.21
CA THR A 38 -2.42 6.23 28.58
C THR A 38 -3.07 7.56 28.96
N GLY A 39 -4.31 7.50 29.45
CA GLY A 39 -5.08 8.67 29.91
C GLY A 39 -6.01 9.28 28.85
N ASN A 40 -5.82 8.98 27.56
CA ASN A 40 -6.68 9.55 26.50
C ASN A 40 -6.88 8.62 25.27
N ALA A 41 -6.86 7.30 25.50
CA ALA A 41 -6.86 6.30 24.44
C ALA A 41 -8.06 6.41 23.47
N ILE A 42 -9.24 6.77 23.97
CA ILE A 42 -10.46 6.88 23.15
C ILE A 42 -10.34 8.05 22.17
N ALA A 43 -9.95 9.25 22.63
CA ALA A 43 -9.83 10.41 21.75
C ALA A 43 -8.69 10.23 20.73
N LEU A 44 -7.57 9.63 21.15
CA LEU A 44 -6.46 9.31 20.24
C LEU A 44 -6.86 8.29 19.17
N GLY A 45 -7.63 7.26 19.53
CA GLY A 45 -8.16 6.29 18.57
C GLY A 45 -9.11 6.92 17.56
N ILE A 46 -9.98 7.84 18.00
CA ILE A 46 -10.87 8.61 17.11
C ILE A 46 -10.03 9.48 16.15
N SER A 47 -9.04 10.19 16.68
CA SER A 47 -8.15 11.05 15.87
C SER A 47 -7.36 10.24 14.85
N ASP A 48 -6.80 9.10 15.24
CA ASP A 48 -6.06 8.22 14.33
C ASP A 48 -6.98 7.62 13.25
N GLY A 49 -8.22 7.28 13.60
CA GLY A 49 -9.24 6.85 12.64
C GLY A 49 -9.63 7.94 11.64
N GLN A 50 -9.80 9.18 12.12
CA GLN A 50 -10.06 10.34 11.25
C GLN A 50 -8.87 10.62 10.31
N ALA A 51 -7.63 10.54 10.82
CA ALA A 51 -6.43 10.71 10.01
C ALA A 51 -6.33 9.64 8.92
N ALA A 52 -6.66 8.38 9.25
CA ALA A 52 -6.70 7.29 8.27
C ALA A 52 -7.75 7.56 7.18
N ILE A 53 -8.98 7.95 7.56
CA ILE A 53 -10.05 8.29 6.60
C ILE A 53 -9.64 9.48 5.72
N ALA A 54 -9.10 10.55 6.30
CA ALA A 54 -8.66 11.73 5.58
C ALA A 54 -7.54 11.39 4.59
N SER A 55 -6.60 10.52 4.96
CA SER A 55 -5.53 10.08 4.06
C SER A 55 -6.05 9.34 2.83
N VAL A 56 -7.12 8.55 3.00
CA VAL A 56 -7.80 7.84 1.90
C VAL A 56 -8.63 8.81 1.05
N GLN A 57 -9.23 9.85 1.64
CA GLN A 57 -10.02 10.84 0.89
C GLN A 57 -9.15 11.85 0.12
N ALA A 58 -7.98 12.20 0.65
CA ALA A 58 -7.06 13.17 0.04
C ALA A 58 -6.39 12.67 -1.25
N SER A 59 -6.36 11.34 -1.46
CA SER A 59 -5.93 10.72 -2.71
C SER A 59 -7.10 9.93 -3.26
N PRO A 60 -7.73 10.34 -4.39
CA PRO A 60 -8.81 9.56 -4.97
C PRO A 60 -8.30 8.12 -5.18
N PRO A 61 -9.11 7.08 -4.86
CA PRO A 61 -8.72 5.69 -5.06
C PRO A 61 -8.12 5.54 -6.45
N TYR A 62 -7.07 4.72 -6.62
CA TYR A 62 -6.34 4.67 -7.89
C TYR A 62 -7.29 4.53 -9.11
N ARG A 63 -8.39 3.78 -8.95
CA ARG A 63 -9.43 3.58 -9.98
C ARG A 63 -10.16 4.83 -10.43
N GLU A 64 -10.29 5.82 -9.56
CA GLU A 64 -10.98 7.09 -9.80
C GLU A 64 -10.02 8.16 -10.33
N SER A 65 -8.72 8.06 -10.04
CA SER A 65 -7.72 8.96 -10.60
C SER A 65 -7.66 8.87 -12.15
N PRO A 66 -7.51 9.99 -12.88
CA PRO A 66 -7.39 9.96 -14.34
C PRO A 66 -6.27 9.04 -14.84
N LEU A 67 -5.13 9.01 -14.13
CA LEU A 67 -4.01 8.12 -14.47
C LEU A 67 -4.37 6.64 -14.29
N GLY A 68 -5.02 6.28 -13.17
CA GLY A 68 -5.40 4.90 -12.95
C GLY A 68 -6.51 4.42 -13.89
N GLN A 69 -7.40 5.31 -14.34
CA GLN A 69 -8.34 5.00 -15.43
C GLN A 69 -7.60 4.69 -16.73
N ARG A 70 -6.63 5.53 -17.13
CA ARG A 70 -5.77 5.28 -18.31
C ARG A 70 -5.01 3.96 -18.21
N LEU A 71 -4.36 3.69 -17.07
CA LEU A 71 -3.63 2.44 -16.85
C LEU A 71 -4.53 1.20 -16.90
N ARG A 72 -5.77 1.29 -16.40
CA ARG A 72 -6.75 0.19 -16.49
C ARG A 72 -7.23 -0.04 -17.92
N HIS A 73 -7.45 1.03 -18.67
CA HIS A 73 -7.80 0.95 -20.09
C HIS A 73 -6.67 0.27 -20.87
N TRP A 74 -5.46 0.82 -20.75
CA TRP A 74 -4.26 0.28 -21.37
C TRP A 74 -4.03 -1.19 -21.02
N ARG A 75 -4.14 -1.57 -19.73
CA ARG A 75 -4.00 -2.97 -19.30
C ARG A 75 -5.02 -3.87 -19.99
N SER A 76 -6.26 -3.41 -20.15
CA SER A 76 -7.32 -4.16 -20.82
C SER A 76 -7.03 -4.35 -22.31
N GLU A 77 -6.50 -3.33 -22.97
CA GLU A 77 -6.06 -3.40 -24.37
C GLU A 77 -4.93 -4.40 -24.56
N GLN A 78 -3.90 -4.35 -23.71
CA GLN A 78 -2.79 -5.32 -23.73
C GLN A 78 -3.28 -6.75 -23.49
N ALA A 79 -4.21 -6.94 -22.54
CA ALA A 79 -4.79 -8.25 -22.28
C ALA A 79 -5.56 -8.79 -23.49
N ARG A 80 -6.33 -7.92 -24.17
CA ARG A 80 -7.06 -8.26 -25.39
C ARG A 80 -6.12 -8.67 -26.51
N ILE A 81 -5.06 -7.90 -26.76
CA ILE A 81 -4.03 -8.22 -27.78
C ILE A 81 -3.42 -9.59 -27.51
N ARG A 82 -3.11 -9.88 -26.24
CA ARG A 82 -2.47 -11.13 -25.83
C ARG A 82 -3.44 -12.29 -25.57
N LYS A 83 -4.75 -12.05 -25.68
CA LYS A 83 -5.81 -13.03 -25.39
C LYS A 83 -5.67 -13.66 -24.00
N VAL A 84 -5.34 -12.84 -22.99
CA VAL A 84 -5.22 -13.26 -21.60
C VAL A 84 -6.08 -12.39 -20.69
N PRO A 85 -6.47 -12.87 -19.49
CA PRO A 85 -7.09 -12.00 -18.49
C PRO A 85 -6.20 -10.81 -18.11
N ALA A 86 -6.78 -9.63 -17.88
CA ALA A 86 -6.05 -8.39 -17.58
C ALA A 86 -5.09 -8.49 -16.40
N PHE A 87 -5.43 -9.27 -15.36
CA PHE A 87 -4.56 -9.48 -14.21
C PHE A 87 -3.24 -10.19 -14.55
N ARG A 88 -3.16 -10.89 -15.70
CA ARG A 88 -1.92 -11.50 -16.19
C ARG A 88 -0.97 -10.49 -16.85
N ILE A 89 -1.48 -9.32 -17.25
CA ILE A 89 -0.61 -8.21 -17.67
C ILE A 89 -0.04 -7.54 -16.41
N PHE A 90 -0.92 -7.13 -15.50
CA PHE A 90 -0.56 -6.59 -14.19
C PHE A 90 -1.65 -6.84 -13.16
N ALA A 91 -1.26 -7.20 -11.94
CA ALA A 91 -2.17 -7.20 -10.79
C ALA A 91 -2.59 -5.77 -10.42
N ASP A 92 -3.78 -5.60 -9.83
CA ASP A 92 -4.29 -4.30 -9.39
C ASP A 92 -3.33 -3.57 -8.43
N ARG A 93 -2.64 -4.33 -7.56
CA ARG A 93 -1.62 -3.78 -6.65
C ARG A 93 -0.48 -3.07 -7.37
N VAL A 94 -0.11 -3.54 -8.56
CA VAL A 94 0.97 -2.95 -9.35
C VAL A 94 0.52 -1.64 -9.98
N LEU A 95 -0.69 -1.61 -10.55
CA LEU A 95 -1.25 -0.36 -11.08
C LEU A 95 -1.42 0.70 -9.98
N HIS A 96 -1.86 0.29 -8.79
CA HIS A 96 -1.94 1.17 -7.64
C HIS A 96 -0.55 1.72 -7.27
N ALA A 97 0.47 0.87 -7.18
CA ALA A 97 1.82 1.31 -6.88
C ALA A 97 2.39 2.27 -7.94
N ILE A 98 2.12 2.05 -9.22
CA ILE A 98 2.51 2.96 -10.31
C ILE A 98 1.84 4.33 -10.14
N VAL A 99 0.54 4.37 -9.84
CA VAL A 99 -0.18 5.64 -9.61
C VAL A 99 0.38 6.40 -8.40
N ALA A 100 0.69 5.67 -7.32
CA ALA A 100 1.19 6.25 -6.08
C ALA A 100 2.63 6.77 -6.20
N GLN A 101 3.51 6.01 -6.87
CA GLN A 101 4.95 6.32 -6.94
C GLN A 101 5.32 7.17 -8.16
N ARG A 102 4.51 7.17 -9.23
CA ARG A 102 4.77 7.88 -10.50
C ARG A 102 6.21 7.69 -11.00
N PRO A 103 6.64 6.45 -11.29
CA PRO A 103 8.00 6.14 -11.68
C PRO A 103 8.36 6.85 -12.99
N ALA A 104 9.49 7.56 -13.02
CA ALA A 104 9.94 8.32 -14.19
C ALA A 104 10.77 7.45 -15.15
N THR A 105 11.58 6.56 -14.57
CA THR A 105 12.55 5.75 -15.29
C THR A 105 12.22 4.27 -15.26
N ILE A 106 12.93 3.52 -16.11
CA ILE A 106 12.92 2.06 -16.09
C ILE A 106 13.34 1.49 -14.72
N GLN A 107 14.30 2.14 -14.05
CA GLN A 107 14.76 1.67 -12.74
C GLN A 107 13.72 1.90 -11.65
N ASP A 108 12.98 3.02 -11.72
CA ASP A 108 11.86 3.28 -10.82
C ASP A 108 10.75 2.25 -11.01
N LEU A 109 10.49 1.81 -12.24
CA LEU A 109 9.55 0.72 -12.52
C LEU A 109 10.01 -0.60 -11.89
N LEU A 110 11.30 -0.93 -11.96
CA LEU A 110 11.85 -2.15 -11.33
C LEU A 110 11.82 -2.11 -9.80
N ALA A 111 11.79 -0.92 -9.19
CA ALA A 111 11.62 -0.77 -7.75
C ALA A 111 10.21 -1.14 -7.26
N ILE A 112 9.22 -1.22 -8.17
CA ILE A 112 7.84 -1.57 -7.81
C ILE A 112 7.69 -3.09 -7.63
N PRO A 113 7.27 -3.57 -6.42
CA PRO A 113 7.09 -5.00 -6.18
C PRO A 113 6.07 -5.64 -7.14
N GLY A 114 6.51 -6.66 -7.88
CA GLY A 114 5.71 -7.35 -8.88
C GLY A 114 5.93 -6.88 -10.32
N ILE A 115 6.83 -5.92 -10.53
CA ILE A 115 7.40 -5.60 -11.84
C ILE A 115 8.79 -6.26 -11.93
N GLY A 116 8.99 -7.09 -12.95
CA GLY A 116 10.27 -7.74 -13.24
C GLY A 116 10.86 -7.32 -14.57
N LEU A 117 12.10 -7.72 -14.84
CA LEU A 117 12.85 -7.37 -16.06
C LEU A 117 12.05 -7.66 -17.34
N SER A 118 11.48 -8.85 -17.48
CA SER A 118 10.71 -9.24 -18.68
C SER A 118 9.46 -8.39 -18.92
N THR A 119 8.87 -7.86 -17.85
CA THR A 119 7.72 -6.95 -17.91
C THR A 119 8.16 -5.57 -18.35
N VAL A 120 9.29 -5.09 -17.85
CA VAL A 120 9.87 -3.79 -18.18
C VAL A 120 10.38 -3.75 -19.61
N GLU A 121 11.08 -4.79 -20.05
CA GLU A 121 11.50 -4.96 -21.45
C GLU A 121 10.31 -4.86 -22.40
N ARG A 122 9.16 -5.37 -21.98
CA ARG A 122 7.96 -5.44 -22.81
C ARG A 122 7.10 -4.18 -22.76
N TYR A 123 6.93 -3.58 -21.58
CA TYR A 123 5.93 -2.52 -21.35
C TYR A 123 6.52 -1.23 -20.77
N GLY A 124 7.78 -1.22 -20.35
CA GLY A 124 8.38 -0.12 -19.60
C GLY A 124 8.32 1.21 -20.35
N LEU A 125 8.70 1.22 -21.62
CA LEU A 125 8.65 2.42 -22.45
C LEU A 125 7.22 2.97 -22.61
N GLU A 126 6.24 2.09 -22.83
CA GLU A 126 4.84 2.48 -22.99
C GLU A 126 4.24 3.01 -21.68
N LEU A 127 4.62 2.40 -20.54
CA LEU A 127 4.26 2.90 -19.21
C LEU A 127 4.86 4.27 -18.92
N CYS A 128 6.14 4.49 -19.24
CA CYS A 128 6.77 5.81 -19.10
C CYS A 128 6.04 6.87 -19.94
N ARG A 129 5.65 6.55 -21.18
CA ARG A 129 4.84 7.45 -22.02
C ARG A 129 3.45 7.72 -21.44
N LEU A 130 2.78 6.71 -20.88
CA LEU A 130 1.47 6.90 -20.23
C LEU A 130 1.54 7.81 -18.99
N LEU A 131 2.69 7.83 -18.32
CA LEU A 131 2.94 8.61 -17.12
C LEU A 131 3.33 10.07 -17.42
N HIS A 132 4.15 10.31 -18.46
CA HIS A 132 4.77 11.62 -18.72
C HIS A 132 4.41 12.25 -20.08
N GLY A 133 3.70 11.53 -20.95
CA GLY A 133 3.48 11.93 -22.35
C GLY A 133 4.65 11.50 -23.26
N ASP A 134 4.65 11.96 -24.51
CA ASP A 134 5.65 11.58 -25.52
C ASP A 134 7.08 12.12 -25.27
N ALA A 135 7.33 12.73 -24.11
CA ALA A 135 8.69 13.03 -23.68
C ALA A 135 9.41 11.70 -23.43
N ALA A 136 10.38 11.38 -24.29
CA ALA A 136 11.18 10.17 -24.16
C ALA A 136 11.84 10.13 -22.76
N PRO A 137 11.73 9.01 -22.03
CA PRO A 137 12.47 8.86 -20.78
C PRO A 137 13.97 8.77 -21.09
N GLU A 138 14.79 9.58 -20.40
CA GLU A 138 16.25 9.43 -20.36
C GLU A 138 16.68 8.18 -19.59
#